data_AF-A0A351XDN9-F1
#
_entry.id   AF-A0A351XDN9-F1
#
_cell.length_a   1.000
_cell.length_b   1.000
_cell.length_c   1.000
_cell.angle_alpha   90.00
_cell.angle_beta   90.00
_cell.angle_gamma   90.00
#
_symmetry.space_group_name_H-M   'P 1'
#
loop_
_entity.id
_entity.type
_entity.pdbx_description
1 polymer ?
#
loop_
_entity_poly.entity_id
_entity_poly.type
_entity_poly.pdbx_seq_one_letter_code
_entity_poly.pdbx_strand_id
1 'polypeptide(L)'
;TTTTTTVAPVKDTIPLAEEDINPGLKLMGALDDFNACLATEGYSWIGFPNADLGANDPANQPGYLEALQLCNSRTGISSAFQDFQTSRTDLAPDVVRQENEDFIDLADCLRTKGWDIGELRPDENGLLSPGDRFSSADGDIDTGEIRDCISEIGLERAGEE
;
A
#
# COMPACT_ATOMS: atom_id res chain seq x y z
N THR A 1 -58.06 -0.64 -31.98
CA THR A 1 -56.71 -0.03 -31.95
C THR A 1 -55.97 -0.63 -30.78
N THR A 2 -54.94 -1.42 -31.04
CA THR A 2 -54.11 -2.05 -30.00
C THR A 2 -52.72 -1.47 -30.16
N THR A 3 -52.27 -0.70 -29.18
CA THR A 3 -50.94 -0.06 -29.20
C THR A 3 -49.96 -0.97 -28.47
N THR A 4 -49.03 -1.58 -29.20
CA THR A 4 -47.91 -2.33 -28.64
C THR A 4 -46.77 -1.35 -28.35
N THR A 5 -46.48 -1.09 -27.09
CA THR A 5 -45.29 -0.35 -26.67
C THR A 5 -44.12 -1.31 -26.56
N THR A 6 -43.19 -1.24 -27.50
CA THR A 6 -41.88 -1.90 -27.43
C THR A 6 -41.04 -1.18 -26.38
N VAL A 7 -40.76 -1.84 -25.26
CA VAL A 7 -39.79 -1.39 -24.26
C VAL A 7 -38.39 -1.69 -24.81
N ALA A 8 -37.59 -0.65 -25.04
CA ALA A 8 -36.18 -0.80 -25.39
C ALA A 8 -35.44 -1.46 -24.22
N PRO A 9 -34.48 -2.38 -24.46
CA PRO A 9 -33.69 -2.97 -23.38
C PRO A 9 -32.93 -1.84 -22.68
N VAL A 10 -33.24 -1.64 -21.40
CA VAL A 10 -32.45 -0.81 -20.51
C VAL A 10 -31.04 -1.40 -20.55
N LYS A 11 -30.06 -0.61 -21.00
CA LYS A 11 -28.65 -0.97 -20.83
C LYS A 11 -28.45 -1.07 -19.33
N ASP A 12 -28.31 -2.29 -18.83
CA ASP A 12 -27.88 -2.58 -17.47
C ASP A 12 -26.52 -1.90 -17.31
N THR A 13 -26.51 -0.67 -16.81
CA THR A 13 -25.31 -0.07 -16.26
C THR A 13 -25.04 -0.88 -15.01
N ILE A 14 -24.21 -1.92 -15.15
CA ILE A 14 -23.65 -2.64 -14.01
C ILE A 14 -23.14 -1.52 -13.08
N PRO A 15 -23.72 -1.34 -11.88
CA PRO A 15 -23.09 -0.46 -10.92
C PRO A 15 -21.70 -1.04 -10.77
N LEU A 16 -20.66 -0.25 -11.10
CA LEU A 16 -19.35 -0.54 -10.54
C LEU A 16 -19.64 -0.71 -9.06
N ALA A 17 -19.56 -1.94 -8.55
CA ALA A 17 -19.45 -2.16 -7.13
C ALA A 17 -18.42 -1.13 -6.69
N GLU A 18 -18.72 -0.35 -5.65
CA GLU A 18 -17.67 0.41 -4.97
C GLU A 18 -16.51 -0.56 -4.89
N GLU A 19 -15.46 -0.33 -5.68
CA GLU A 19 -14.28 -1.18 -5.64
C GLU A 19 -13.85 -1.00 -4.20
N ASP A 20 -14.10 -2.01 -3.38
CA ASP A 20 -13.54 -2.09 -2.05
C ASP A 20 -12.05 -2.25 -2.32
N ILE A 21 -11.39 -1.11 -2.57
CA ILE A 21 -10.00 -1.04 -2.96
C ILE A 21 -9.29 -1.78 -1.86
N ASN A 22 -8.63 -2.89 -2.22
CA ASN A 22 -7.89 -3.73 -1.28
C ASN A 22 -7.16 -2.81 -0.27
N PRO A 23 -7.33 -3.00 1.05
CA PRO A 23 -6.79 -2.08 2.04
C PRO A 23 -5.29 -1.79 1.87
N GLY A 24 -4.53 -2.74 1.32
CA GLY A 24 -3.13 -2.54 0.92
C GLY A 24 -2.95 -1.59 -0.26
N LEU A 25 -3.75 -1.72 -1.32
CA LEU A 25 -3.76 -0.77 -2.45
C LEU A 25 -4.15 0.64 -2.01
N LYS A 26 -5.14 0.75 -1.11
CA LYS A 26 -5.55 2.02 -0.52
C LYS A 26 -4.40 2.67 0.27
N LEU A 27 -3.69 1.89 1.10
CA LEU A 27 -2.51 2.36 1.83
C LEU A 27 -1.39 2.81 0.88
N MET A 28 -1.10 2.06 -0.18
CA MET A 28 -0.08 2.44 -1.17
C MET A 28 -0.43 3.75 -1.89
N GLY A 29 -1.69 3.97 -2.24
CA GLY A 29 -2.15 5.25 -2.78
C GLY A 29 -1.94 6.40 -1.78
N ALA A 30 -2.35 6.20 -0.53
CA ALA A 30 -2.18 7.21 0.51
C ALA A 30 -0.70 7.52 0.82
N LEU A 31 0.19 6.51 0.72
CA LEU A 31 1.64 6.68 0.84
C LEU A 31 2.22 7.56 -0.26
N ASP A 32 1.81 7.33 -1.52
CA ASP A 32 2.24 8.15 -2.66
C ASP A 32 1.81 9.62 -2.50
N ASP A 33 0.53 9.84 -2.19
CA ASP A 33 -0.01 11.17 -1.92
C ASP A 33 0.70 11.86 -0.74
N PHE A 34 1.07 11.09 0.28
CA PHE A 34 1.75 11.58 1.46
C PHE A 34 3.18 12.04 1.14
N ASN A 35 3.92 11.23 0.40
CA ASN A 35 5.27 11.58 -0.07
C ASN A 35 5.24 12.80 -1.00
N ALA A 36 4.26 12.88 -1.91
CA ALA A 36 4.08 14.04 -2.78
C ALA A 36 3.75 15.32 -1.99
N CYS A 37 2.93 15.19 -0.94
CA CYS A 37 2.64 16.30 -0.03
C CYS A 37 3.89 16.78 0.71
N LEU A 38 4.68 15.85 1.28
CA LEU A 38 5.93 16.21 1.96
C LEU A 38 6.91 16.94 1.03
N ALA A 39 7.06 16.43 -0.20
CA ALA A 39 7.91 17.06 -1.21
C ALA A 39 7.46 18.49 -1.55
N THR A 40 6.14 18.73 -1.56
CA THR A 40 5.57 20.08 -1.76
C THR A 40 5.89 21.03 -0.61
N GLU A 41 5.91 20.52 0.62
CA GLU A 41 6.32 21.27 1.82
C GLU A 41 7.86 21.41 1.92
N GLY A 42 8.62 20.80 1.00
CA GLY A 42 10.08 20.89 0.92
C GLY A 42 10.83 19.85 1.75
N TYR A 43 10.15 18.77 2.15
CA TYR A 43 10.72 17.68 2.95
C TYR A 43 10.68 16.35 2.19
N SER A 44 11.64 15.48 2.49
CA SER A 44 11.58 14.06 2.14
C SER A 44 11.24 13.26 3.39
N TRP A 45 10.67 12.06 3.23
CA TRP A 45 10.47 11.16 4.36
C TRP A 45 11.83 10.76 4.94
N ILE A 46 12.07 11.13 6.20
CA ILE A 46 13.30 10.81 6.94
C ILE A 46 13.03 9.93 8.16
N GLY A 47 11.82 9.36 8.23
CA GLY A 47 11.35 8.54 9.34
C GLY A 47 10.55 9.32 10.38
N PHE A 48 10.11 8.59 11.41
CA PHE A 48 9.37 9.15 12.53
C PHE A 48 10.30 9.93 13.48
N PRO A 49 9.77 10.95 14.18
CA PRO A 49 10.52 11.66 15.20
C PRO A 49 11.01 10.71 16.29
N ASN A 50 12.27 10.86 16.69
CA ASN A 50 12.90 10.04 17.71
C ASN A 50 13.62 10.93 18.73
N ALA A 51 13.02 11.05 19.92
CA ALA A 51 13.54 11.88 21.00
C ALA A 51 14.96 11.49 21.45
N ASP A 52 15.37 10.23 21.29
CA ASP A 52 16.69 9.73 21.66
C ASP A 52 17.82 10.29 20.76
N LEU A 53 17.49 10.71 19.53
CA LEU A 53 18.44 11.36 18.61
C LEU A 53 18.71 12.83 18.96
N GLY A 54 17.92 13.39 19.89
CA GLY A 54 18.05 14.76 20.38
C GLY A 54 17.37 15.81 19.49
N ALA A 55 17.16 16.99 20.06
CA ALA A 55 16.33 18.05 19.46
C ALA A 55 16.88 18.65 18.15
N ASN A 56 18.15 18.40 17.83
CA ASN A 56 18.76 18.90 16.59
C ASN A 56 18.61 17.93 15.41
N ASP A 57 18.17 16.70 15.66
CA ASP A 57 17.96 15.73 14.59
C ASP A 57 16.92 16.25 13.58
N PRO A 58 17.15 16.10 12.26
CA PRO A 58 16.20 16.53 11.25
C PRO A 58 14.77 15.99 11.46
N ALA A 59 14.63 14.75 11.96
CA ALA A 59 13.32 14.15 12.22
C ALA A 59 12.58 14.79 13.41
N ASN A 60 13.28 15.55 14.24
CA ASN A 60 12.73 16.26 15.40
C ASN A 60 12.52 17.75 15.17
N GLN A 61 12.85 18.26 13.97
CA GLN A 61 12.71 19.69 13.66
C GLN A 61 11.22 20.08 13.56
N PRO A 62 10.82 21.24 14.11
CA PRO A 62 9.41 21.64 14.17
C PRO A 62 8.76 21.72 12.78
N GLY A 63 9.49 22.23 11.78
CA GLY A 63 8.97 22.34 10.41
C GLY A 63 8.68 20.98 9.78
N TYR A 64 9.49 19.95 10.06
CA TYR A 64 9.23 18.59 9.59
C TYR A 64 8.02 17.99 10.31
N LEU A 65 7.91 18.18 11.62
CA LEU A 65 6.75 17.72 12.41
C LEU A 65 5.43 18.34 11.93
N GLU A 66 5.43 19.64 11.61
CA GLU A 66 4.27 20.34 11.05
C GLU A 66 3.89 19.78 9.67
N ALA A 67 4.87 19.54 8.79
CA ALA A 67 4.64 18.94 7.48
C ALA A 67 4.06 17.52 7.61
N LEU A 68 4.59 16.70 8.52
CA LEU A 68 4.06 15.35 8.81
C LEU A 68 2.59 15.40 9.23
N GLN A 69 2.22 16.29 10.15
CA GLN A 69 0.84 16.41 10.62
C GLN A 69 -0.09 16.90 9.51
N LEU A 70 0.34 17.92 8.75
CA LEU A 70 -0.40 18.46 7.62
C LEU A 70 -0.65 17.38 6.56
N CYS A 71 0.40 16.71 6.10
CA CYS A 71 0.30 15.71 5.05
C CYS A 71 -0.50 14.49 5.50
N ASN A 72 -0.38 14.07 6.76
CA ASN A 72 -1.22 13.01 7.31
C ASN A 72 -2.71 13.39 7.29
N SER A 73 -3.06 14.62 7.69
CA SER A 73 -4.45 15.09 7.67
C SER A 73 -5.05 15.22 6.27
N ARG A 74 -4.21 15.53 5.26
CA ARG A 74 -4.63 15.69 3.85
C ARG A 74 -4.84 14.35 3.16
N THR A 75 -4.00 13.36 3.46
CA THR A 75 -3.97 12.08 2.74
C THR A 75 -4.71 10.98 3.46
N GLY A 76 -4.90 11.09 4.77
CA GLY A 76 -5.55 10.06 5.57
C GLY A 76 -4.72 8.78 5.68
N ILE A 77 -3.40 8.84 5.44
CA ILE A 77 -2.50 7.68 5.52
C ILE A 77 -2.63 6.92 6.85
N SER A 78 -2.81 7.62 7.97
CA SER A 78 -3.04 6.97 9.27
C SER A 78 -4.31 6.10 9.28
N SER A 79 -5.39 6.55 8.65
CA SER A 79 -6.63 5.78 8.55
C SER A 79 -6.44 4.58 7.62
N ALA A 80 -5.80 4.78 6.46
CA ALA A 80 -5.52 3.69 5.54
C ALA A 80 -4.63 2.60 6.17
N PHE A 81 -3.65 3.02 6.97
CA PHE A 81 -2.80 2.10 7.73
C PHE A 81 -3.57 1.31 8.80
N GLN A 82 -4.51 1.97 9.50
CA GLN A 82 -5.40 1.30 10.46
C GLN A 82 -6.33 0.30 9.77
N ASP A 83 -6.92 0.68 8.64
CA ASP A 83 -7.77 -0.20 7.83
C ASP A 83 -6.98 -1.42 7.34
N PHE A 84 -5.75 -1.20 6.85
CA PHE A 84 -4.85 -2.27 6.44
C PHE A 84 -4.52 -3.23 7.59
N GLN A 85 -4.14 -2.73 8.76
CA GLN A 85 -3.88 -3.60 9.92
C GLN A 85 -5.12 -4.38 10.35
N THR A 86 -6.29 -3.73 10.35
CA THR A 86 -7.57 -4.36 10.70
C THR A 86 -7.91 -5.47 9.71
N SER A 87 -7.69 -5.24 8.41
CA SER A 87 -7.93 -6.24 7.38
C SER A 87 -7.08 -7.50 7.51
N ARG A 88 -5.95 -7.40 8.22
CA ARG A 88 -4.99 -8.48 8.48
C ARG A 88 -5.16 -9.13 9.85
N THR A 89 -6.13 -8.67 10.63
CA THR A 89 -6.46 -9.22 11.94
C THR A 89 -7.47 -10.37 11.79
N ASP A 90 -7.27 -11.46 12.55
CA ASP A 90 -8.18 -12.62 12.56
C ASP A 90 -8.45 -13.27 11.18
N LEU A 91 -7.47 -13.22 10.27
CA LEU A 91 -7.55 -13.90 8.98
C LEU A 91 -7.66 -15.42 9.14
N ALA A 92 -8.44 -16.05 8.26
CA ALA A 92 -8.52 -17.50 8.21
C ALA A 92 -7.17 -18.12 7.78
N PRO A 93 -6.78 -19.31 8.27
CA PRO A 93 -5.46 -19.89 8.00
C PRO A 93 -5.14 -20.11 6.51
N ASP A 94 -6.15 -20.39 5.70
CA ASP A 94 -6.04 -20.50 4.25
C ASP A 94 -5.76 -19.14 3.59
N VAL A 95 -6.40 -18.08 4.07
CA VAL A 95 -6.13 -16.71 3.61
C VAL A 95 -4.72 -16.26 4.01
N VAL A 96 -4.29 -16.53 5.24
CA VAL A 96 -2.91 -16.24 5.69
C VAL A 96 -1.87 -16.94 4.81
N ARG A 97 -2.13 -18.19 4.42
CA ARG A 97 -1.23 -18.91 3.50
C ARG A 97 -1.15 -18.21 2.15
N GLN A 98 -2.28 -17.87 1.56
CA GLN A 98 -2.33 -17.20 0.26
C GLN A 98 -1.60 -15.85 0.30
N GLU A 99 -1.90 -15.01 1.29
CA GLU A 99 -1.23 -13.72 1.50
C GLU A 99 0.29 -13.87 1.67
N ASN A 100 0.73 -14.92 2.34
CA ASN A 100 2.16 -15.20 2.50
C ASN A 100 2.82 -15.63 1.18
N GLU A 101 2.15 -16.44 0.37
CA GLU A 101 2.63 -16.84 -0.96
C GLU A 101 2.72 -15.62 -1.89
N ASP A 102 1.68 -14.77 -1.89
CA ASP A 102 1.66 -13.52 -2.65
C ASP A 102 2.77 -12.55 -2.20
N PHE A 103 3.02 -12.47 -0.89
CA PHE A 103 4.08 -11.63 -0.36
C PHE A 103 5.48 -12.16 -0.67
N ILE A 104 5.67 -13.48 -0.72
CA ILE A 104 6.94 -14.09 -1.12
C ILE A 104 7.25 -13.74 -2.58
N ASP A 105 6.28 -13.89 -3.48
CA ASP A 105 6.45 -13.59 -4.90
C ASP A 105 6.73 -12.09 -5.12
N LEU A 106 6.00 -11.22 -4.41
CA LEU A 106 6.26 -9.79 -4.43
C LEU A 106 7.68 -9.47 -3.95
N ALA A 107 8.11 -10.06 -2.85
CA ALA A 107 9.44 -9.83 -2.31
C ALA A 107 10.55 -10.36 -3.24
N ASP A 108 10.33 -11.45 -3.97
CA ASP A 108 11.29 -11.96 -4.96
C ASP A 108 11.42 -11.03 -6.17
N CYS A 109 10.28 -10.56 -6.70
CA CYS A 109 10.26 -9.58 -7.79
C CYS A 109 10.98 -8.28 -7.39
N LEU A 110 10.67 -7.72 -6.22
CA LEU A 110 11.30 -6.50 -5.72
C LEU A 110 12.81 -6.68 -5.49
N ARG A 111 13.25 -7.83 -4.95
CA ARG A 111 14.69 -8.14 -4.82
C ARG A 111 15.39 -8.19 -6.17
N THR A 112 14.73 -8.70 -7.20
CA THR A 112 15.27 -8.70 -8.58
C THR A 112 15.43 -7.28 -9.14
N LYS A 113 14.57 -6.35 -8.73
CA LYS A 113 14.69 -4.91 -9.05
C LYS A 113 15.72 -4.19 -8.16
N GLY A 114 16.35 -4.88 -7.21
CA GLY A 114 17.42 -4.34 -6.36
C GLY A 114 16.95 -3.77 -5.01
N TRP A 115 15.72 -4.09 -4.59
CA TRP A 115 15.24 -3.70 -3.26
C TRP A 115 16.04 -4.39 -2.14
N ASP A 116 16.30 -3.64 -1.07
CA ASP A 116 16.79 -4.19 0.18
C ASP A 116 15.61 -4.61 1.05
N ILE A 117 15.29 -5.90 0.97
CA ILE A 117 14.23 -6.53 1.76
C ILE A 117 14.88 -7.48 2.77
N GLY A 118 14.56 -7.27 4.05
CA GLY A 118 15.01 -8.10 5.14
C GLY A 118 14.54 -9.55 5.04
N GLU A 119 14.97 -10.35 6.02
CA GLU A 119 14.49 -11.72 6.17
C GLU A 119 12.99 -11.67 6.49
N LEU A 120 12.18 -12.37 5.68
CA LEU A 120 10.74 -12.44 5.87
C LEU A 120 10.44 -13.23 7.13
N ARG A 121 9.71 -12.64 8.07
CA ARG A 121 9.34 -13.30 9.33
C ARG A 121 7.84 -13.20 9.56
N PRO A 122 7.21 -14.27 10.06
CA PRO A 122 5.81 -14.22 10.44
C PRO A 122 5.61 -13.32 11.67
N ASP A 123 4.54 -12.54 11.65
CA ASP A 123 4.05 -11.78 12.79
C ASP A 123 3.20 -12.66 13.75
N GLU A 124 2.59 -12.03 14.75
CA GLU A 124 1.73 -12.71 15.74
C GLU A 124 0.52 -13.43 15.12
N ASN A 125 0.09 -13.01 13.92
CA ASN A 125 -1.02 -13.60 13.16
C ASN A 125 -0.54 -14.62 12.11
N GLY A 126 0.78 -14.85 12.01
CA GLY A 126 1.39 -15.76 11.04
C GLY A 126 1.58 -15.16 9.64
N LEU A 127 1.35 -13.85 9.48
CA LEU A 127 1.55 -13.14 8.23
C LEU A 127 3.00 -12.70 8.06
N LEU A 128 3.56 -12.88 6.87
CA LEU A 128 4.92 -12.48 6.57
C LEU A 128 5.06 -10.95 6.51
N SER A 129 6.20 -10.49 7.03
CA SER A 129 6.62 -9.09 7.05
C SER A 129 8.09 -8.98 6.66
N PRO A 130 8.52 -7.90 5.98
CA PRO A 130 9.90 -7.74 5.49
C PRO A 130 10.95 -7.46 6.58
N GLY A 131 10.55 -7.45 7.86
CA GLY A 131 11.45 -7.16 8.98
C GLY A 131 11.86 -5.68 9.01
N ASP A 132 13.11 -5.41 9.42
CA ASP A 132 13.62 -4.03 9.61
C ASP A 132 14.08 -3.33 8.32
N ARG A 133 14.12 -4.06 7.19
CA ARG A 133 14.63 -3.53 5.91
C ARG A 133 13.58 -3.72 4.83
N PHE A 134 13.11 -2.62 4.27
CA PHE A 134 12.19 -2.60 3.15
C PHE A 134 12.33 -1.24 2.47
N SER A 135 13.19 -1.18 1.45
CA SER A 135 13.43 0.05 0.68
C SER A 135 13.90 -0.30 -0.72
N SER A 136 13.59 0.58 -1.68
CA SER A 136 14.11 0.54 -3.04
C SER A 136 15.63 0.78 -3.05
N ALA A 137 16.24 0.65 -4.22
CA ALA A 137 17.68 0.88 -4.40
C ALA A 137 18.13 2.32 -4.02
N ASP A 138 17.22 3.29 -4.08
CA ASP A 138 17.46 4.68 -3.69
C ASP A 138 17.22 4.96 -2.19
N GLY A 139 16.76 3.95 -1.44
CA GLY A 139 16.52 4.05 0.00
C GLY A 139 15.15 4.59 0.41
N ASP A 140 14.24 4.82 -0.54
CA ASP A 140 12.85 5.23 -0.30
C ASP A 140 11.88 4.06 -0.57
N ILE A 141 10.57 4.28 -0.44
CA ILE A 141 9.51 3.34 -0.83
C ILE A 141 8.99 3.73 -2.21
N ASP A 142 9.39 3.00 -3.25
CA ASP A 142 8.85 3.20 -4.58
C ASP A 142 7.55 2.40 -4.77
N THR A 143 6.40 3.07 -4.66
CA THR A 143 5.10 2.42 -4.84
C THR A 143 4.81 2.04 -6.30
N GLY A 144 5.52 2.63 -7.26
CA GLY A 144 5.44 2.28 -8.68
C GLY A 144 6.03 0.90 -8.94
N GLU A 145 7.26 0.65 -8.47
CA GLU A 145 7.90 -0.65 -8.62
C GLU A 145 7.14 -1.77 -7.90
N ILE A 146 6.52 -1.48 -6.74
CA ILE A 146 5.62 -2.42 -6.07
C ILE A 146 4.42 -2.78 -6.95
N ARG A 147 3.76 -1.78 -7.57
CA ARG A 147 2.62 -2.01 -8.46
C ARG A 147 3.01 -2.75 -9.74
N ASP A 148 4.19 -2.46 -10.28
CA ASP A 148 4.73 -3.17 -11.43
C ASP A 148 4.93 -4.64 -11.09
N CYS A 149 5.57 -4.96 -9.96
CA CYS A 149 5.71 -6.35 -9.51
C CYS A 149 4.37 -7.06 -9.29
N ILE A 150 3.41 -6.42 -8.63
CA ILE A 150 2.06 -7.00 -8.44
C ILE A 150 1.41 -7.31 -9.80
N SER A 151 1.59 -6.41 -10.78
CA SER A 151 1.06 -6.57 -12.12
C SER A 151 1.77 -7.69 -12.89
N GLU A 152 3.10 -7.79 -12.80
CA GLU A 152 3.91 -8.86 -13.39
C GLU A 152 3.48 -10.23 -12.85
N ILE A 153 3.41 -10.39 -11.52
CA ILE A 153 2.99 -11.63 -10.86
C ILE A 153 1.57 -12.03 -11.29
N GLY A 154 0.65 -11.06 -11.35
CA GLY A 154 -0.71 -11.31 -11.82
C GLY A 154 -0.79 -11.78 -13.27
N LEU A 155 0.09 -11.26 -14.14
CA LEU A 155 0.19 -11.66 -15.55
C LEU A 155 0.80 -13.05 -15.71
N GLU A 156 1.82 -13.38 -14.93
CA GLU A 156 2.45 -14.71 -14.94
C GLU A 156 1.44 -15.79 -14.58
N ARG A 157 0.70 -15.59 -13.49
CA ARG A 157 -0.32 -16.54 -13.02
C ARG A 157 -1.50 -16.67 -13.98
N ALA A 158 -1.90 -15.60 -14.66
CA ALA A 158 -2.96 -15.64 -15.68
C ALA A 158 -2.50 -16.29 -17.00
N GLY A 159 -1.20 -16.31 -17.27
CA GLY A 159 -0.60 -16.95 -18.45
C GLY A 159 -0.40 -18.46 -18.31
N GLU A 160 -0.55 -19.00 -17.09
CA GLU A 160 -0.42 -20.42 -16.77
C GLU A 160 -1.76 -21.19 -16.80
N GLU A 161 -2.89 -20.50 -17.05
CA GLU A 161 -4.25 -21.08 -17.16
C GLU A 161 -4.60 -21.64 -18.55
#